data_AF-A0A6P0W143-F1
#
_entry.id   AF-A0A6P0W143-F1
#
_cell.length_a   1.000
_cell.length_b   1.000
_cell.length_c   1.000
_cell.angle_alpha   90.00
_cell.angle_beta   90.00
_cell.angle_gamma   90.00
#
_symmetry.space_group_name_H-M   'P 1'
#
loop_
_entity.id
_entity.type
_entity.pdbx_description
1 polymer ?
#
loop_
_entity_poly.entity_id
_entity_poly.type
_entity_poly.pdbx_seq_one_letter_code
_entity_poly.pdbx_strand_id
1 'polypeptide(L)'
;MNQRFRAPKQIVKACVSTAVVLIGLWGMPTLAADPFRDSNPRDIDNTVQDAFDFFFKEGNYKEAEAYLKKSESRQSKEPMTYAMLSSLAYLDQDWETFKSYGTKTLNKAKEMIASDPLRGNLYTAVGYFLEGAYDFEKEGPISALTKLQKVFEYLDEAKEIDPNDPELNLITGYMDLMLAVNLPFSDPSQAIDKLETYAFPSYLAYRGIAVGYRDLKQYSKAIDYVDRSMETTPSNPDVLYLKAQILRKLGQEEKSLYFFNKALEKQNQLPKRHAAQITYEQCKLENKLTDGNRNCSKERNRIRKRGTDVAHKDD
;
A
#
# COMPACT_ATOMS: atom_id res chain seq x y z
N MET A 1 -6.29 -72.35 28.18
CA MET A 1 -7.48 -73.01 28.77
C MET A 1 -8.14 -72.04 29.72
N ASN A 2 -9.43 -71.74 29.49
CA ASN A 2 -10.53 -71.44 30.42
C ASN A 2 -10.29 -70.52 31.63
N GLN A 3 -11.19 -69.66 32.11
CA GLN A 3 -12.49 -69.13 31.71
C GLN A 3 -12.84 -68.08 32.81
N ARG A 4 -13.47 -66.98 32.40
CA ARG A 4 -14.59 -66.26 33.08
C ARG A 4 -14.44 -65.63 34.49
N PHE A 5 -14.60 -64.29 34.48
CA PHE A 5 -15.57 -63.47 35.24
C PHE A 5 -15.74 -63.67 36.76
N ARG A 6 -15.58 -62.55 37.50
CA ARG A 6 -16.66 -61.93 38.34
C ARG A 6 -16.19 -60.58 38.92
N ALA A 7 -16.95 -59.53 38.66
CA ALA A 7 -17.20 -58.44 39.62
C ALA A 7 -18.61 -58.72 40.21
N PRO A 8 -18.97 -58.29 41.45
CA PRO A 8 -19.44 -56.90 41.58
C PRO A 8 -19.41 -56.24 42.99
N LYS A 9 -19.57 -54.90 42.94
CA LYS A 9 -20.38 -54.01 43.81
C LYS A 9 -19.83 -53.41 45.13
N GLN A 10 -19.77 -52.08 45.05
CA GLN A 10 -20.26 -51.05 45.99
C GLN A 10 -19.39 -50.72 47.20
N ILE A 11 -18.94 -49.45 47.27
CA ILE A 11 -19.63 -48.43 48.08
C ILE A 11 -19.38 -47.05 47.46
N VAL A 12 -20.50 -46.36 47.22
CA VAL A 12 -20.59 -44.95 46.87
C VAL A 12 -20.23 -44.12 48.11
N LYS A 13 -19.27 -43.23 47.98
CA LYS A 13 -19.28 -41.95 48.73
C LYS A 13 -19.04 -40.84 47.72
N ALA A 14 -20.14 -40.24 47.29
CA ALA A 14 -20.13 -38.90 46.76
C ALA A 14 -19.80 -37.93 47.91
N CYS A 15 -18.90 -36.98 47.67
CA CYS A 15 -19.14 -35.59 48.03
C CYS A 15 -18.08 -34.68 47.41
N VAL A 16 -18.58 -33.83 46.50
CA VAL A 16 -18.34 -32.38 46.48
C VAL A 16 -16.98 -31.90 45.98
N SER A 17 -17.05 -31.37 44.76
CA SER A 17 -16.31 -30.22 44.22
C SER A 17 -14.79 -30.27 44.21
N THR A 18 -14.24 -30.45 43.02
CA THR A 18 -13.41 -29.41 42.39
C THR A 18 -13.31 -29.76 40.91
N ALA A 19 -14.29 -29.32 40.14
CA ALA A 19 -14.09 -29.12 38.72
C ALA A 19 -13.16 -27.91 38.58
N VAL A 20 -11.85 -28.13 38.75
CA VAL A 20 -10.85 -27.23 38.17
C VAL A 20 -10.67 -27.70 36.74
N VAL A 21 -11.68 -27.39 35.91
CA VAL A 21 -11.42 -27.17 34.50
C VAL A 21 -10.67 -25.84 34.48
N LEU A 22 -9.34 -25.90 34.40
CA LEU A 22 -8.56 -24.74 33.98
C LEU A 22 -8.97 -24.47 32.52
N ILE A 23 -10.04 -23.71 32.36
CA ILE A 23 -10.33 -22.95 31.14
C ILE A 23 -9.28 -21.83 31.11
N GLY A 24 -8.05 -22.21 30.74
CA GLY A 24 -6.96 -21.30 30.38
C GLY A 24 -6.94 -21.02 28.88
N LEU A 25 -8.11 -21.03 28.23
CA LEU A 25 -8.30 -20.65 26.83
C LEU A 25 -8.93 -19.26 26.76
N TRP A 26 -8.23 -18.23 27.24
CA TRP A 26 -8.61 -16.83 27.00
C TRP A 26 -7.36 -16.08 26.54
N GLY A 27 -7.29 -15.89 25.22
CA GLY A 27 -6.18 -15.26 24.52
C GLY A 27 -5.29 -16.28 23.80
N MET A 28 -5.81 -17.05 22.84
CA MET A 28 -4.93 -17.30 21.69
C MET A 28 -4.55 -15.89 21.19
N PRO A 29 -3.25 -15.55 21.02
CA PRO A 29 -2.92 -14.30 20.38
C PRO A 29 -3.66 -14.36 19.05
N THR A 30 -4.66 -13.48 18.86
CA THR A 30 -5.10 -13.17 17.51
C THR A 30 -3.80 -12.87 16.79
N LEU A 31 -3.42 -13.71 15.83
CA LEU A 31 -2.22 -13.47 15.03
C LEU A 31 -2.27 -12.00 14.67
N ALA A 32 -1.29 -11.25 15.19
CA ALA A 32 -1.24 -9.82 15.00
C ALA A 32 -1.30 -9.59 13.49
N ALA A 33 -2.17 -8.67 13.05
CA ALA A 33 -2.19 -8.30 11.65
C ALA A 33 -0.81 -7.67 11.35
N ASP A 34 -0.13 -8.13 10.32
CA ASP A 34 1.09 -7.51 9.81
C ASP A 34 1.24 -7.89 8.32
N PRO A 35 0.97 -6.96 7.37
CA PRO A 35 1.08 -7.27 5.95
C PRO A 35 2.54 -7.37 5.48
N PHE A 36 3.51 -7.07 6.35
CA PHE A 36 4.93 -7.01 6.03
C PHE A 36 5.73 -8.20 6.59
N ARG A 37 5.26 -8.86 7.65
CA ARG A 37 6.05 -9.88 8.35
C ARG A 37 5.25 -11.16 8.61
N ASP A 38 5.66 -12.24 7.95
CA ASP A 38 5.12 -13.58 8.20
C ASP A 38 5.71 -14.21 9.48
N SER A 39 6.90 -13.77 9.90
CA SER A 39 7.57 -14.22 11.13
C SER A 39 7.76 -13.04 12.09
N ASN A 40 7.43 -13.25 13.37
CA ASN A 40 7.41 -12.20 14.40
C ASN A 40 6.55 -10.99 14.00
N PRO A 41 5.25 -11.20 13.71
CA PRO A 41 4.38 -10.11 13.28
C PRO A 41 4.25 -9.06 14.38
N ARG A 42 4.17 -7.80 13.96
CA ARG A 42 3.93 -6.66 14.85
C ARG A 42 2.43 -6.42 14.99
N ASP A 43 2.01 -5.82 16.10
CA ASP A 43 0.59 -5.55 16.39
C ASP A 43 0.04 -4.39 15.54
N ILE A 44 -0.42 -4.68 14.32
CA ILE A 44 -1.17 -3.75 13.48
C ILE A 44 -2.67 -4.09 13.59
N ASP A 45 -3.51 -3.07 13.73
CA ASP A 45 -4.96 -3.27 13.82
C ASP A 45 -5.50 -3.92 12.53
N ASN A 46 -6.33 -4.95 12.66
CA ASN A 46 -6.92 -5.68 11.53
C ASN A 46 -7.64 -4.76 10.53
N THR A 47 -8.29 -3.67 11.00
CA THR A 47 -8.94 -2.69 10.13
C THR A 47 -7.93 -1.96 9.24
N VAL A 48 -6.71 -1.75 9.75
CA VAL A 48 -5.61 -1.12 9.00
C VAL A 48 -5.01 -2.12 8.02
N GLN A 49 -4.87 -3.39 8.39
CA GLN A 49 -4.47 -4.42 7.43
C GLN A 49 -5.50 -4.59 6.30
N ASP A 50 -6.80 -4.64 6.61
CA ASP A 50 -7.86 -4.69 5.60
C ASP A 50 -7.77 -3.47 4.66
N ALA A 51 -7.55 -2.28 5.21
CA ALA A 51 -7.33 -1.09 4.40
C ALA A 51 -6.10 -1.20 3.50
N PHE A 52 -4.99 -1.74 4.02
CA PHE A 52 -3.77 -1.99 3.26
C PHE A 52 -4.02 -2.94 2.09
N ASP A 53 -4.72 -4.05 2.33
CA ASP A 53 -5.06 -5.02 1.29
C ASP A 53 -5.98 -4.42 0.22
N PHE A 54 -7.04 -3.70 0.62
CA PHE A 54 -7.88 -2.99 -0.35
C PHE A 54 -7.07 -2.00 -1.17
N PHE A 55 -6.16 -1.25 -0.55
CA PHE A 55 -5.36 -0.25 -1.24
C PHE A 55 -4.35 -0.88 -2.21
N PHE A 56 -3.50 -1.78 -1.72
CA PHE A 56 -2.31 -2.23 -2.45
C PHE A 56 -2.53 -3.53 -3.21
N LYS A 57 -3.32 -4.45 -2.67
CA LYS A 57 -3.58 -5.76 -3.30
C LYS A 57 -4.73 -5.66 -4.28
N GLU A 58 -5.85 -5.06 -3.89
CA GLU A 58 -7.04 -4.96 -4.74
C GLU A 58 -7.07 -3.71 -5.63
N GLY A 59 -6.37 -2.63 -5.24
CA GLY A 59 -6.48 -1.33 -5.90
C GLY A 59 -7.85 -0.67 -5.73
N ASN A 60 -8.53 -0.99 -4.62
CA ASN A 60 -9.82 -0.48 -4.21
C ASN A 60 -9.68 0.65 -3.19
N TYR A 61 -9.34 1.83 -3.69
CA TYR A 61 -9.08 3.02 -2.87
C TYR A 61 -10.30 3.48 -2.08
N LYS A 62 -11.51 3.26 -2.61
CA LYS A 62 -12.76 3.64 -1.94
C LYS A 62 -13.02 2.80 -0.68
N GLU A 63 -12.87 1.49 -0.77
CA GLU A 63 -13.00 0.62 0.41
C GLU A 63 -11.83 0.85 1.38
N ALA A 64 -10.60 1.00 0.87
CA ALA A 64 -9.46 1.33 1.71
C ALA A 64 -9.72 2.61 2.54
N GLU A 65 -10.21 3.68 1.92
CA GLU A 65 -10.58 4.90 2.62
C GLU A 65 -11.63 4.68 3.72
N ALA A 66 -12.68 3.89 3.43
CA ALA A 66 -13.72 3.59 4.41
C ALA A 66 -13.17 2.90 5.67
N TYR A 67 -12.26 1.94 5.50
CA TYR A 67 -11.60 1.25 6.61
C TYR A 67 -10.63 2.16 7.35
N LEU A 68 -9.88 3.01 6.65
CA LEU A 68 -9.00 4.00 7.28
C LEU A 68 -9.78 5.02 8.11
N LYS A 69 -10.93 5.51 7.61
CA LYS A 69 -11.81 6.43 8.36
C LYS A 69 -12.43 5.75 9.59
N LYS A 70 -12.79 4.48 9.48
CA LYS A 70 -13.23 3.66 10.63
C LYS A 70 -12.11 3.52 11.67
N SER A 71 -10.88 3.24 11.26
CA SER A 71 -9.70 3.22 12.13
C SER A 71 -9.47 4.59 12.79
N GLU A 72 -9.51 5.68 12.03
CA GLU A 72 -9.39 7.05 12.56
C GLU A 72 -10.45 7.36 13.62
N SER A 73 -11.73 7.02 13.38
CA SER A 73 -12.84 7.29 14.31
C SER A 73 -12.66 6.62 15.68
N ARG A 74 -11.85 5.57 15.74
CA ARG A 74 -11.50 4.82 16.95
C ARG A 74 -10.22 5.34 17.61
N GLN A 75 -9.73 6.50 17.17
CA GLN A 75 -8.49 7.14 17.65
C GLN A 75 -7.27 6.23 17.45
N SER A 76 -7.11 5.72 16.22
CA SER A 76 -5.99 4.87 15.83
C SER A 76 -4.63 5.37 16.36
N LYS A 77 -3.85 4.45 16.91
CA LYS A 77 -2.45 4.68 17.29
C LYS A 77 -1.48 4.33 16.15
N GLU A 78 -1.99 3.74 15.07
CA GLU A 78 -1.21 3.24 13.96
C GLU A 78 -0.89 4.39 12.96
N PRO A 79 0.36 4.86 12.86
CA PRO A 79 0.74 5.95 11.97
C PRO A 79 0.42 5.66 10.50
N MET A 80 0.45 4.39 10.06
CA MET A 80 0.07 4.00 8.70
C MET A 80 -1.35 4.42 8.32
N THR A 81 -2.28 4.43 9.29
CA THR A 81 -3.66 4.88 9.06
C THR A 81 -3.66 6.29 8.49
N TYR A 82 -2.89 7.18 9.12
CA TYR A 82 -2.83 8.57 8.74
C TYR A 82 -1.94 8.79 7.50
N ALA A 83 -0.88 8.01 7.31
CA ALA A 83 -0.03 8.08 6.13
C ALA A 83 -0.82 7.75 4.84
N MET A 84 -1.66 6.72 4.90
CA MET A 84 -2.50 6.33 3.77
C MET A 84 -3.63 7.34 3.51
N LEU A 85 -4.26 7.90 4.55
CA LEU A 85 -5.24 8.99 4.42
C LEU A 85 -4.61 10.27 3.84
N SER A 86 -3.38 10.59 4.24
CA SER A 86 -2.60 11.68 3.64
C SER A 86 -2.38 11.41 2.14
N SER A 87 -1.95 10.20 1.78
CA SER A 87 -1.73 9.81 0.38
C SER A 87 -3.01 9.90 -0.47
N LEU A 88 -4.19 9.55 0.07
CA LEU A 88 -5.47 9.75 -0.61
C LEU A 88 -5.77 11.24 -0.84
N ALA A 89 -5.58 12.07 0.18
CA ALA A 89 -5.77 13.52 0.06
C ALA A 89 -4.83 14.15 -0.97
N TYR A 90 -3.59 13.66 -1.09
CA TYR A 90 -2.67 14.05 -2.15
C TYR A 90 -3.23 13.76 -3.55
N LEU A 91 -3.80 12.57 -3.77
CA LEU A 91 -4.39 12.17 -5.05
C LEU A 91 -5.60 13.04 -5.43
N ASP A 92 -6.33 13.51 -4.43
CA ASP A 92 -7.46 14.45 -4.58
C ASP A 92 -7.04 15.93 -4.62
N GLN A 93 -5.75 16.23 -4.43
CA GLN A 93 -5.20 17.58 -4.29
C GLN A 93 -5.79 18.39 -3.12
N ASP A 94 -6.27 17.70 -2.08
CA ASP A 94 -6.68 18.33 -0.83
C ASP A 94 -5.45 18.54 0.06
N TRP A 95 -4.76 19.65 -0.17
CA TRP A 95 -3.48 19.96 0.48
C TRP A 95 -3.58 20.20 1.98
N GLU A 96 -4.71 20.72 2.47
CA GLU A 96 -4.91 20.95 3.91
C GLU A 96 -5.14 19.63 4.64
N THR A 97 -5.96 18.75 4.07
CA THR A 97 -6.17 17.40 4.59
C THR A 97 -4.88 16.57 4.49
N PHE A 98 -4.14 16.69 3.37
CA PHE A 98 -2.81 16.07 3.19
C PHE A 98 -1.86 16.44 4.32
N LYS A 99 -1.71 17.74 4.60
CA LYS A 99 -0.86 18.26 5.69
C LYS A 99 -1.31 17.75 7.04
N SER A 100 -2.62 17.88 7.34
CA SER A 100 -3.20 17.46 8.62
C SER A 100 -2.91 15.99 8.92
N TYR A 101 -3.08 15.11 7.94
CA TYR A 101 -2.76 13.69 8.09
C TYR A 101 -1.25 13.40 8.11
N GLY A 102 -0.44 14.18 7.39
CA GLY A 102 1.03 14.12 7.48
C GLY A 102 1.52 14.38 8.91
N THR A 103 1.03 15.45 9.53
CA THR A 103 1.36 15.79 10.93
C THR A 103 0.83 14.74 11.91
N LYS A 104 -0.37 14.19 11.70
CA LYS A 104 -0.88 13.07 12.53
C LYS A 104 0.02 11.83 12.43
N THR A 105 0.49 11.51 11.22
CA THR A 105 1.43 10.40 10.99
C THR A 105 2.70 10.62 11.82
N LEU A 106 3.31 11.81 11.72
CA LEU A 106 4.53 12.16 12.45
C LEU A 106 4.34 12.05 13.97
N ASN A 107 3.25 12.57 14.50
CA ASN A 107 2.99 12.55 15.95
C ASN A 107 2.78 11.12 16.47
N LYS A 108 1.98 10.30 15.77
CA LYS A 108 1.78 8.90 16.15
C LYS A 108 3.04 8.05 16.03
N ALA A 109 3.86 8.31 15.02
CA ALA A 109 5.14 7.64 14.88
C ALA A 109 6.09 7.94 16.04
N LYS A 110 6.19 9.21 16.46
CA LYS A 110 7.00 9.60 17.63
C LYS A 110 6.52 8.97 18.92
N GLU A 111 5.20 8.89 19.14
CA GLU A 111 4.62 8.16 20.28
C GLU A 111 4.98 6.67 20.25
N MET A 112 5.02 6.07 19.06
CA MET A 112 5.31 4.65 18.84
C MET A 112 6.76 4.25 19.13
N ILE A 113 7.74 5.17 19.02
CA ILE A 113 9.17 4.88 19.22
C ILE A 113 9.44 4.15 20.54
N ALA A 114 8.71 4.48 21.61
CA ALA A 114 8.92 3.88 22.93
C ALA A 114 8.59 2.38 22.99
N SER A 115 7.62 1.92 22.18
CA SER A 115 7.17 0.52 22.15
C SER A 115 7.71 -0.25 20.94
N ASP A 116 7.90 0.45 19.83
CA ASP A 116 8.40 -0.09 18.57
C ASP A 116 9.35 0.94 17.93
N PRO A 117 10.65 0.92 18.32
CA PRO A 117 11.62 1.88 17.81
C PRO A 117 11.79 1.82 16.29
N LEU A 118 11.73 0.63 15.69
CA LEU A 118 11.91 0.47 14.25
C LEU A 118 10.79 1.14 13.46
N ARG A 119 9.52 0.77 13.74
CA ARG A 119 8.38 1.38 13.03
C ARG A 119 8.18 2.83 13.44
N GLY A 120 8.43 3.16 14.71
CA GLY A 120 8.39 4.54 15.20
C GLY A 120 9.36 5.45 14.42
N ASN A 121 10.60 5.03 14.22
CA ASN A 121 11.57 5.78 13.41
C ASN A 121 11.18 5.80 11.92
N LEU A 122 10.82 4.65 11.35
CA LEU A 122 10.37 4.54 9.95
C LEU A 122 9.21 5.49 9.63
N TYR A 123 8.14 5.49 10.44
CA TYR A 123 7.01 6.38 10.22
C TYR A 123 7.27 7.82 10.65
N THR A 124 8.29 8.08 11.48
CA THR A 124 8.73 9.45 11.75
C THR A 124 9.39 10.02 10.50
N ALA A 125 10.19 9.23 9.79
CA ALA A 125 10.71 9.59 8.47
C ALA A 125 9.57 9.81 7.46
N VAL A 126 8.58 8.91 7.39
CA VAL A 126 7.39 9.09 6.52
C VAL A 126 6.63 10.38 6.87
N GLY A 127 6.43 10.68 8.14
CA GLY A 127 5.78 11.92 8.59
C GLY A 127 6.53 13.18 8.14
N TYR A 128 7.86 13.21 8.32
CA TYR A 128 8.69 14.31 7.82
C TYR A 128 8.69 14.41 6.30
N PHE A 129 8.64 13.28 5.59
CA PHE A 129 8.52 13.27 4.13
C PHE A 129 7.21 13.92 3.68
N LEU A 130 6.08 13.57 4.32
CA LEU A 130 4.76 14.14 3.99
C LEU A 130 4.71 15.65 4.26
N GLU A 131 5.19 16.10 5.42
CA GLU A 131 5.27 17.54 5.71
C GLU A 131 6.24 18.27 4.78
N GLY A 132 7.38 17.66 4.45
CA GLY A 132 8.34 18.20 3.50
C GLY A 132 7.78 18.32 2.09
N ALA A 133 6.98 17.35 1.65
CA ALA A 133 6.28 17.40 0.38
C ALA A 133 5.23 18.51 0.33
N TYR A 134 4.53 18.77 1.45
CA TYR A 134 3.63 19.92 1.55
C TYR A 134 4.40 21.24 1.41
N ASP A 135 5.49 21.41 2.16
CA ASP A 135 6.31 22.62 2.11
C ASP A 135 6.91 22.83 0.71
N PHE A 136 7.38 21.76 0.08
CA PHE A 136 7.88 21.79 -1.29
C PHE A 136 6.84 22.33 -2.26
N GLU A 137 5.60 21.84 -2.17
CA GLU A 137 4.52 22.25 -3.07
C GLU A 137 4.10 23.70 -2.83
N LYS A 138 4.08 24.17 -1.58
CA LYS A 138 3.59 25.51 -1.22
C LYS A 138 4.65 26.61 -1.31
N GLU A 139 5.87 26.29 -0.94
CA GLU A 139 6.94 27.27 -0.69
C GLU A 139 8.20 26.99 -1.53
N GLY A 140 8.25 25.84 -2.22
CA GLY A 140 9.33 25.46 -3.12
C GLY A 140 10.41 24.58 -2.48
N PRO A 141 11.45 24.19 -3.24
CA PRO A 141 12.37 23.13 -2.81
C PRO A 141 13.18 23.41 -1.54
N ILE A 142 13.48 24.69 -1.26
CA ILE A 142 14.35 25.07 -0.14
C ILE A 142 13.65 24.84 1.21
N SER A 143 12.34 25.07 1.29
CA SER A 143 11.56 24.88 2.53
C SER A 143 11.56 23.41 2.99
N ALA A 144 11.67 22.47 2.05
CA ALA A 144 11.66 21.04 2.32
C ALA A 144 13.01 20.48 2.81
N LEU A 145 14.12 21.22 2.66
CA LEU A 145 15.48 20.68 2.88
C LEU A 145 15.71 20.20 4.32
N THR A 146 15.26 20.98 5.31
CA THR A 146 15.39 20.60 6.73
C THR A 146 14.60 19.34 7.05
N LYS A 147 13.42 19.16 6.45
CA LYS A 147 12.60 17.96 6.63
C LYS A 147 13.20 16.77 5.90
N LEU A 148 13.76 16.97 4.73
CA LEU A 148 14.48 15.92 3.99
C LEU A 148 15.68 15.37 4.79
N GLN A 149 16.44 16.23 5.47
CA GLN A 149 17.50 15.78 6.39
C GLN A 149 16.95 14.88 7.50
N LYS A 150 15.80 15.25 8.07
CA LYS A 150 15.12 14.44 9.09
C LYS A 150 14.62 13.10 8.53
N VAL A 151 14.17 13.04 7.28
CA VAL A 151 13.80 11.76 6.63
C VAL A 151 14.97 10.80 6.69
N PHE A 152 16.16 11.21 6.24
CA PHE A 152 17.33 10.33 6.23
C PHE A 152 17.82 9.98 7.65
N GLU A 153 17.84 10.93 8.58
CA GLU A 153 18.19 10.70 9.98
C GLU A 153 17.36 9.56 10.59
N TYR A 154 16.03 9.61 10.45
CA TYR A 154 15.16 8.59 11.04
C TYR A 154 15.14 7.26 10.26
N LEU A 155 15.42 7.27 8.96
CA LEU A 155 15.61 6.02 8.21
C LEU A 155 16.90 5.30 8.63
N ASP A 156 17.97 6.04 8.89
CA ASP A 156 19.22 5.47 9.41
C ASP A 156 19.01 4.86 10.80
N GLU A 157 18.30 5.55 11.70
CA GLU A 157 17.93 5.01 13.02
C GLU A 157 17.08 3.73 12.92
N ALA A 158 16.12 3.66 11.98
CA ALA A 158 15.34 2.45 11.75
C ALA A 158 16.21 1.29 11.23
N LYS A 159 17.18 1.59 10.36
CA LYS A 159 18.09 0.64 9.74
C LYS A 159 19.12 0.07 10.71
N GLU A 160 19.58 0.84 11.70
CA GLU A 160 20.47 0.35 12.75
C GLU A 160 19.80 -0.73 13.64
N ILE A 161 18.47 -0.72 13.75
CA ILE A 161 17.72 -1.68 14.56
C ILE A 161 17.57 -3.02 13.83
N ASP A 162 17.05 -2.99 12.59
CA ASP A 162 16.98 -4.16 11.72
C ASP A 162 17.10 -3.73 10.26
N PRO A 163 18.30 -3.85 9.65
CA PRO A 163 18.53 -3.40 8.29
C PRO A 163 17.84 -4.29 7.25
N ASN A 164 17.36 -5.48 7.62
CA ASN A 164 16.71 -6.45 6.74
C ASN A 164 15.19 -6.49 6.97
N ASP A 165 14.65 -5.58 7.79
CA ASP A 165 13.22 -5.51 8.07
C ASP A 165 12.42 -5.33 6.77
N PRO A 166 11.34 -6.12 6.54
CA PRO A 166 10.66 -6.10 5.26
C PRO A 166 9.90 -4.82 4.93
N GLU A 167 9.29 -4.18 5.92
CA GLU A 167 8.54 -2.93 5.76
C GLU A 167 9.52 -1.78 5.47
N LEU A 168 10.64 -1.74 6.22
CA LEU A 168 11.72 -0.79 5.99
C LEU A 168 12.29 -0.92 4.58
N ASN A 169 12.62 -2.14 4.15
CA ASN A 169 13.20 -2.38 2.82
C ASN A 169 12.21 -2.14 1.69
N LEU A 170 10.90 -2.32 1.93
CA LEU A 170 9.88 -1.91 0.98
C LEU A 170 9.89 -0.39 0.78
N ILE A 171 9.85 0.39 1.85
CA ILE A 171 9.82 1.86 1.76
C ILE A 171 11.15 2.42 1.23
N THR A 172 12.27 2.01 1.82
CA THR A 172 13.60 2.51 1.44
C THR A 172 14.03 2.02 0.07
N GLY A 173 13.69 0.79 -0.31
CA GLY A 173 13.97 0.27 -1.65
C GLY A 173 13.23 1.03 -2.74
N TYR A 174 11.95 1.40 -2.50
CA TYR A 174 11.21 2.27 -3.42
C TYR A 174 11.82 3.67 -3.51
N MET A 175 12.25 4.24 -2.39
CA MET A 175 12.91 5.56 -2.35
C MET A 175 14.25 5.52 -3.11
N ASP A 176 15.11 4.55 -2.82
CA ASP A 176 16.40 4.33 -3.47
C ASP A 176 16.21 4.17 -4.98
N LEU A 177 15.22 3.36 -5.39
CA LEU A 177 14.91 3.14 -6.80
C LEU A 177 14.41 4.42 -7.48
N MET A 178 13.53 5.18 -6.82
CA MET A 178 13.04 6.47 -7.35
C MET A 178 14.17 7.48 -7.52
N LEU A 179 15.11 7.54 -6.57
CA LEU A 179 16.30 8.38 -6.69
C LEU A 179 17.18 7.90 -7.86
N ALA A 180 17.37 6.59 -7.98
CA ALA A 180 18.21 6.02 -9.02
C ALA A 180 17.70 6.30 -10.43
N VAL A 181 16.38 6.18 -10.67
CA VAL A 181 15.80 6.45 -12.00
C VAL A 181 15.83 7.94 -12.39
N ASN A 182 15.99 8.85 -11.42
CA ASN A 182 16.04 10.29 -11.65
C ASN A 182 17.48 10.86 -11.67
N LEU A 183 18.49 10.05 -11.35
CA LEU A 183 19.90 10.45 -11.34
C LEU A 183 20.66 9.72 -12.46
N PRO A 184 21.26 10.43 -13.43
CA PRO A 184 21.79 9.83 -14.67
C PRO A 184 22.95 8.83 -14.51
N PHE A 185 23.50 8.68 -13.30
CA PHE A 185 24.64 7.80 -13.00
C PHE A 185 24.39 6.82 -11.85
N SER A 186 23.16 6.75 -11.34
CA SER A 186 22.83 5.82 -10.27
C SER A 186 22.49 4.45 -10.86
N ASP A 187 23.14 3.40 -10.36
CA ASP A 187 22.80 2.03 -10.71
C ASP A 187 21.60 1.57 -9.85
N PRO A 188 20.42 1.31 -10.43
CA PRO A 188 19.26 0.86 -9.68
C PRO A 188 19.42 -0.58 -9.14
N SER A 189 20.43 -1.34 -9.57
CA SER A 189 20.56 -2.77 -9.26
C SER A 189 20.58 -3.03 -7.76
N GLN A 190 21.30 -2.21 -6.97
CA GLN A 190 21.32 -2.36 -5.51
C GLN A 190 19.93 -2.14 -4.87
N ALA A 191 19.17 -1.16 -5.36
CA ALA A 191 17.83 -0.89 -4.86
C ALA A 191 16.87 -2.05 -5.21
N ILE A 192 17.00 -2.59 -6.43
CA ILE A 192 16.22 -3.73 -6.91
C ILE A 192 16.55 -4.99 -6.10
N ASP A 193 17.83 -5.29 -5.89
CA ASP A 193 18.27 -6.46 -5.12
C ASP A 193 17.73 -6.42 -3.68
N LYS A 194 17.73 -5.24 -3.04
CA LYS A 194 17.12 -5.05 -1.71
C LYS A 194 15.61 -5.30 -1.74
N LEU A 195 14.91 -4.75 -2.73
CA LEU A 195 13.47 -4.97 -2.89
C LEU A 195 13.13 -6.44 -3.12
N GLU A 196 13.93 -7.18 -3.89
CA GLU A 196 13.69 -8.61 -4.11
C GLU A 196 14.03 -9.46 -2.89
N THR A 197 15.07 -9.09 -2.14
CA THR A 197 15.61 -9.94 -1.06
C THR A 197 14.90 -9.72 0.27
N TYR A 198 14.61 -8.46 0.60
CA TYR A 198 14.17 -8.09 1.94
C TYR A 198 12.74 -7.54 1.97
N ALA A 199 12.27 -6.88 0.92
CA ALA A 199 10.96 -6.22 0.96
C ALA A 199 9.80 -7.21 0.88
N PHE A 200 8.78 -6.98 1.69
CA PHE A 200 7.53 -7.73 1.68
C PHE A 200 6.34 -6.77 1.87
N PRO A 201 5.16 -7.03 1.28
CA PRO A 201 4.82 -8.18 0.44
C PRO A 201 5.45 -8.13 -0.95
N SER A 202 5.87 -9.31 -1.44
CA SER A 202 6.63 -9.44 -2.69
C SER A 202 5.92 -8.88 -3.91
N TYR A 203 4.58 -9.01 -3.99
CA TYR A 203 3.80 -8.45 -5.09
C TYR A 203 3.94 -6.93 -5.19
N LEU A 204 4.12 -6.24 -4.05
CA LEU A 204 4.31 -4.80 -4.00
C LEU A 204 5.75 -4.45 -4.37
N ALA A 205 6.74 -5.17 -3.85
CA ALA A 205 8.13 -5.02 -4.30
C ALA A 205 8.27 -5.19 -5.83
N TYR A 206 7.67 -6.22 -6.41
CA TYR A 206 7.68 -6.46 -7.86
C TYR A 206 6.98 -5.35 -8.64
N ARG A 207 5.86 -4.81 -8.13
CA ARG A 207 5.21 -3.64 -8.72
C ARG A 207 6.15 -2.44 -8.76
N GLY A 208 6.90 -2.19 -7.69
CA GLY A 208 7.90 -1.11 -7.60
C GLY A 208 9.03 -1.27 -8.59
N ILE A 209 9.61 -2.46 -8.66
CA ILE A 209 10.69 -2.78 -9.60
C ILE A 209 10.21 -2.63 -11.05
N ALA A 210 9.00 -3.08 -11.37
CA ALA A 210 8.41 -2.91 -12.70
C ALA A 210 8.25 -1.42 -13.08
N VAL A 211 7.84 -0.56 -12.15
CA VAL A 211 7.79 0.90 -12.34
C VAL A 211 9.19 1.44 -12.61
N GLY A 212 10.19 1.07 -11.81
CA GLY A 212 11.57 1.49 -12.00
C GLY A 212 12.12 1.12 -13.39
N TYR A 213 11.98 -0.14 -13.81
CA TYR A 213 12.42 -0.57 -15.13
C TYR A 213 11.66 0.11 -16.28
N ARG A 214 10.36 0.37 -16.13
CA ARG A 214 9.57 1.12 -17.12
C ARG A 214 10.16 2.53 -17.29
N ASP A 215 10.49 3.19 -16.20
CA ASP A 215 10.96 4.58 -16.20
C ASP A 215 12.40 4.69 -16.72
N LEU A 216 13.22 3.65 -16.48
CA LEU A 216 14.52 3.43 -17.12
C LEU A 216 14.44 2.99 -18.59
N LYS A 217 13.22 2.87 -19.15
CA LYS A 217 12.95 2.38 -20.51
C LYS A 217 13.42 0.95 -20.78
N GLN A 218 13.68 0.16 -19.75
CA GLN A 218 14.02 -1.26 -19.83
C GLN A 218 12.74 -2.11 -19.86
N TYR A 219 11.91 -1.92 -20.88
CA TYR A 219 10.56 -2.47 -20.93
C TYR A 219 10.49 -4.00 -20.91
N SER A 220 11.51 -4.68 -21.46
CA SER A 220 11.59 -6.14 -21.43
C SER A 220 11.77 -6.70 -20.02
N LYS A 221 12.47 -5.99 -19.13
CA LYS A 221 12.55 -6.39 -17.72
C LYS A 221 11.28 -5.98 -16.96
N ALA A 222 10.75 -4.80 -17.28
CA ALA A 222 9.53 -4.29 -16.63
C ALA A 222 8.34 -5.24 -16.80
N ILE A 223 8.20 -5.89 -17.97
CA ILE A 223 7.09 -6.82 -18.22
C ILE A 223 7.20 -8.08 -17.35
N ASP A 224 8.42 -8.59 -17.12
CA ASP A 224 8.62 -9.77 -16.26
C ASP A 224 8.20 -9.50 -14.81
N TYR A 225 8.56 -8.32 -14.28
CA TYR A 225 8.23 -7.95 -12.91
C TYR A 225 6.76 -7.58 -12.72
N VAL A 226 6.12 -6.91 -13.69
CA VAL A 226 4.67 -6.65 -13.57
C VAL A 226 3.89 -7.97 -13.65
N ASP A 227 4.35 -8.95 -14.41
CA ASP A 227 3.73 -10.27 -14.48
C ASP A 227 3.85 -11.02 -13.14
N ARG A 228 5.02 -11.00 -12.48
CA ARG A 228 5.20 -11.54 -11.12
C ARG A 228 4.30 -10.84 -10.09
N SER A 229 4.14 -9.52 -10.17
CA SER A 229 3.22 -8.78 -9.29
C SER A 229 1.76 -9.24 -9.48
N MET A 230 1.35 -9.44 -10.74
CA MET A 230 0.00 -9.87 -11.09
C MET A 230 -0.37 -11.28 -10.62
N GLU A 231 0.59 -12.14 -10.28
CA GLU A 231 0.29 -13.47 -9.72
C GLU A 231 -0.56 -13.37 -8.44
N THR A 232 -0.30 -12.35 -7.61
CA THR A 232 -1.06 -12.07 -6.38
C THR A 232 -2.13 -11.00 -6.56
N THR A 233 -1.98 -10.12 -7.57
CA THR A 233 -2.88 -8.98 -7.83
C THR A 233 -3.51 -9.00 -9.23
N PRO A 234 -4.13 -10.12 -9.67
CA PRO A 234 -4.52 -10.29 -11.09
C PRO A 234 -5.61 -9.31 -11.55
N SER A 235 -6.40 -8.77 -10.62
CA SER A 235 -7.48 -7.82 -10.90
C SER A 235 -7.19 -6.39 -10.45
N ASN A 236 -5.99 -6.10 -9.97
CA ASN A 236 -5.66 -4.78 -9.46
C ASN A 236 -5.54 -3.77 -10.61
N PRO A 237 -6.37 -2.70 -10.64
CA PRO A 237 -6.39 -1.76 -11.76
C PRO A 237 -5.07 -1.03 -11.99
N ASP A 238 -4.29 -0.77 -10.93
CA ASP A 238 -3.00 -0.09 -11.09
C ASP A 238 -1.97 -1.00 -11.75
N VAL A 239 -1.95 -2.29 -11.40
CA VAL A 239 -1.02 -3.26 -11.99
C VAL A 239 -1.42 -3.57 -13.43
N LEU A 240 -2.72 -3.69 -13.70
CA LEU A 240 -3.26 -3.81 -15.06
C LEU A 240 -2.88 -2.60 -15.93
N TYR A 241 -3.02 -1.39 -15.39
CA TYR A 241 -2.61 -0.16 -16.07
C TYR A 241 -1.10 -0.11 -16.31
N LEU A 242 -0.27 -0.47 -15.33
CA LEU A 242 1.18 -0.55 -15.48
C LEU A 242 1.57 -1.51 -16.61
N LYS A 243 0.96 -2.71 -16.65
CA LYS A 243 1.16 -3.68 -17.73
C LYS A 243 0.73 -3.12 -19.09
N ALA A 244 -0.41 -2.43 -19.15
CA ALA A 244 -0.87 -1.77 -20.37
C ALA A 244 0.16 -0.75 -20.89
N GLN A 245 0.72 0.08 -20.01
CA GLN A 245 1.76 1.04 -20.38
C GLN A 245 3.02 0.36 -20.92
N ILE A 246 3.51 -0.69 -20.23
CA ILE A 246 4.69 -1.43 -20.63
C ILE A 246 4.48 -2.10 -22.00
N LEU A 247 3.35 -2.78 -22.21
CA LEU A 247 3.02 -3.43 -23.48
C LEU A 247 2.96 -2.43 -24.65
N ARG A 248 2.38 -1.24 -24.43
CA ARG A 248 2.37 -0.17 -25.44
C ARG A 248 3.77 0.26 -25.81
N LYS A 249 4.68 0.39 -24.83
CA LYS A 249 6.08 0.75 -25.06
C LYS A 249 6.87 -0.35 -25.78
N LEU A 250 6.45 -1.61 -25.63
CA LEU A 250 6.94 -2.75 -26.40
C LEU A 250 6.31 -2.88 -27.80
N GLY A 251 5.41 -1.97 -28.20
CA GLY A 251 4.71 -2.02 -29.48
C GLY A 251 3.57 -3.04 -29.55
N GLN A 252 3.21 -3.68 -28.43
CA GLN A 252 2.11 -4.64 -28.34
C GLN A 252 0.78 -3.91 -28.06
N GLU A 253 0.36 -3.07 -29.02
CA GLU A 253 -0.72 -2.09 -28.84
C GLU A 253 -2.10 -2.71 -28.59
N GLU A 254 -2.46 -3.79 -29.29
CA GLU A 254 -3.75 -4.48 -29.08
C GLU A 254 -3.86 -5.08 -27.67
N LYS A 255 -2.80 -5.75 -27.21
CA LYS A 255 -2.74 -6.30 -25.84
C LYS A 255 -2.75 -5.18 -24.81
N SER A 256 -2.05 -4.08 -25.08
CA SER A 256 -2.09 -2.90 -24.22
C SER A 256 -3.51 -2.35 -24.07
N LEU A 257 -4.25 -2.20 -25.18
CA LEU A 257 -5.64 -1.75 -25.16
C LEU A 257 -6.53 -2.68 -24.35
N TYR A 258 -6.33 -4.00 -24.45
CA TYR A 258 -7.02 -4.97 -23.61
C TYR A 258 -6.81 -4.71 -22.10
N PHE A 259 -5.57 -4.51 -21.66
CA PHE A 259 -5.27 -4.25 -20.24
C PHE A 259 -5.75 -2.87 -19.77
N PHE A 260 -5.70 -1.86 -20.63
CA PHE A 260 -6.32 -0.56 -20.37
C PHE A 260 -7.82 -0.70 -20.08
N ASN A 261 -8.53 -1.46 -20.92
CA ASN A 261 -9.97 -1.70 -20.74
C ASN A 261 -10.24 -2.47 -19.44
N LYS A 262 -9.41 -3.48 -19.12
CA LYS A 262 -9.51 -4.24 -17.86
C LYS A 262 -9.31 -3.36 -16.62
N ALA A 263 -8.35 -2.44 -16.63
CA ALA A 263 -8.18 -1.48 -15.53
C ALA A 263 -9.40 -0.57 -15.38
N LEU A 264 -10.00 -0.11 -16.50
CA LEU A 264 -11.18 0.74 -16.49
C LEU A 264 -12.49 0.01 -16.12
N GLU A 265 -12.55 -1.32 -16.14
CA GLU A 265 -13.66 -2.07 -15.55
C GLU A 265 -13.79 -1.78 -14.03
N LYS A 266 -12.70 -1.38 -13.38
CA LYS A 266 -12.62 -0.99 -11.96
C LYS A 266 -12.57 0.52 -11.74
N GLN A 267 -12.98 1.32 -12.72
CA GLN A 267 -12.84 2.77 -12.68
C GLN A 267 -13.46 3.42 -11.42
N ASN A 268 -14.55 2.86 -10.89
CA ASN A 268 -15.23 3.36 -9.68
C ASN A 268 -14.45 3.14 -8.37
N GLN A 269 -13.41 2.31 -8.40
CA GLN A 269 -12.52 2.02 -7.29
C GLN A 269 -11.32 2.97 -7.24
N LEU A 270 -11.03 3.65 -8.34
CA LEU A 270 -9.84 4.48 -8.51
C LEU A 270 -10.09 5.95 -8.13
N PRO A 271 -9.05 6.67 -7.66
CA PRO A 271 -9.08 8.12 -7.55
C PRO A 271 -9.40 8.76 -8.91
N LYS A 272 -10.21 9.82 -8.91
CA LYS A 272 -10.76 10.41 -10.15
C LYS A 272 -9.68 10.81 -11.15
N ARG A 273 -8.56 11.36 -10.66
CA ARG A 273 -7.45 11.80 -11.52
C ARG A 273 -6.72 10.60 -12.13
N HIS A 274 -6.57 9.54 -11.35
CA HIS A 274 -5.97 8.29 -11.81
C HIS A 274 -6.84 7.63 -12.89
N ALA A 275 -8.14 7.43 -12.61
CA ALA A 275 -9.11 6.95 -13.59
C ALA A 275 -9.10 7.79 -14.88
N ALA A 276 -9.08 9.12 -14.77
CA ALA A 276 -9.03 10.01 -15.91
C ALA A 276 -7.75 9.86 -16.73
N GLN A 277 -6.60 9.63 -16.09
CA GLN A 277 -5.33 9.39 -16.78
C GLN A 277 -5.39 8.09 -17.59
N ILE A 278 -5.89 7.00 -17.00
CA ILE A 278 -6.06 5.72 -17.70
C ILE A 278 -7.00 5.89 -18.90
N THR A 279 -8.16 6.56 -18.71
CA THR A 279 -9.11 6.85 -19.81
C THR A 279 -8.46 7.65 -20.94
N TYR A 280 -7.64 8.65 -20.61
CA TYR A 280 -6.95 9.46 -21.61
C TYR A 280 -5.99 8.63 -22.46
N GLU A 281 -5.16 7.81 -21.82
CA GLU A 281 -4.20 6.97 -22.53
C GLU A 281 -4.87 5.87 -23.35
N GLN A 282 -5.91 5.24 -22.79
CA GLN A 282 -6.74 4.25 -23.47
C GLN A 282 -7.36 4.84 -24.74
N CYS A 283 -8.03 6.00 -24.65
CA CYS A 283 -8.65 6.66 -25.80
C CYS A 283 -7.62 7.04 -26.86
N LYS A 284 -6.43 7.52 -26.46
CA LYS A 284 -5.36 7.87 -27.40
C LYS A 284 -4.84 6.66 -28.15
N LEU A 285 -4.73 5.52 -27.49
CA LEU A 285 -4.31 4.26 -28.10
C LEU A 285 -5.40 3.71 -29.04
N GLU A 286 -6.66 3.75 -28.60
CA GLU A 286 -7.80 3.29 -29.41
C GLU A 286 -7.93 4.11 -30.70
N ASN A 287 -7.88 5.45 -30.62
CA ASN A 287 -7.86 6.31 -31.80
C ASN A 287 -6.73 5.95 -32.78
N LYS A 288 -5.55 5.59 -32.26
CA LYS A 288 -4.42 5.18 -33.11
C LYS A 288 -4.70 3.85 -33.83
N LEU A 289 -5.32 2.89 -33.15
CA LEU A 289 -5.58 1.56 -33.69
C LEU A 289 -6.75 1.52 -34.69
N THR A 290 -7.71 2.44 -34.54
CA THR A 290 -8.93 2.45 -35.37
C THR A 290 -9.01 3.65 -36.33
N ASP A 291 -7.92 4.42 -36.49
CA ASP A 291 -7.93 5.73 -37.17
C ASP A 291 -9.07 6.66 -36.68
N GLY A 292 -9.35 6.58 -35.38
CA GLY A 292 -10.43 7.31 -34.71
C GLY A 292 -10.07 8.76 -34.37
N ASN A 293 -11.09 9.60 -34.17
CA ASN A 293 -10.95 11.02 -33.84
C ASN A 293 -11.62 11.42 -32.51
N ARG A 294 -11.81 10.46 -31.58
CA ARG A 294 -12.43 10.73 -30.28
C ARG A 294 -11.67 11.83 -29.53
N ASN A 295 -12.42 12.71 -28.87
CA ASN A 295 -11.83 13.79 -28.08
C ASN A 295 -11.42 13.29 -26.70
N CYS A 296 -10.23 12.67 -26.61
CA CYS A 296 -9.71 12.08 -25.37
C CYS A 296 -9.55 13.10 -24.23
N SER A 297 -9.26 14.37 -24.54
CA SER A 297 -9.19 15.43 -23.54
C SER A 297 -10.57 15.71 -22.92
N LYS A 298 -11.63 15.71 -23.74
CA LYS A 298 -13.01 15.85 -23.27
C LYS A 298 -13.42 14.68 -22.39
N GLU A 299 -13.07 13.45 -22.77
CA GLU A 299 -13.36 12.25 -21.98
C GLU A 299 -12.64 12.25 -20.63
N ARG A 300 -11.33 12.51 -20.62
CA ARG A 300 -10.54 12.69 -19.40
C ARG A 300 -11.18 13.72 -18.46
N ASN A 301 -11.54 14.88 -19.00
CA ASN A 301 -12.13 15.97 -18.21
C ASN A 301 -13.52 15.58 -17.67
N ARG A 302 -14.31 14.79 -18.41
CA ARG A 302 -15.58 14.23 -17.93
C ARG A 302 -15.37 13.32 -16.72
N ILE A 303 -14.35 12.45 -16.74
CA ILE A 303 -14.04 11.58 -15.60
C ILE A 303 -13.65 12.38 -14.36
N ARG A 304 -12.81 13.43 -14.52
CA ARG A 304 -12.41 14.31 -13.42
C ARG A 304 -13.61 15.02 -12.75
N LYS A 305 -14.65 15.36 -13.52
CA LYS A 305 -15.85 16.07 -13.04
C LYS A 305 -16.96 15.15 -12.50
N ARG A 306 -16.86 13.83 -12.67
CA ARG A 306 -17.92 12.91 -12.25
C ARG A 306 -18.19 13.08 -10.75
N GLY A 307 -19.43 13.49 -10.40
CA GLY A 307 -19.88 13.71 -9.02
C GLY A 307 -19.76 15.14 -8.48
N THR A 308 -19.34 16.15 -9.26
CA THR A 308 -19.42 17.57 -8.84
C THR A 308 -20.76 18.23 -9.15
N ASP A 309 -21.61 17.59 -9.96
CA ASP A 309 -22.88 18.14 -10.44
C ASP A 309 -24.05 18.00 -9.42
N VAL A 310 -23.76 17.71 -8.14
CA VAL A 310 -24.77 17.58 -7.07
C VAL A 310 -24.77 18.77 -6.10
N ALA A 311 -23.84 19.72 -6.24
CA ALA A 311 -23.70 20.82 -5.27
C ALA A 311 -24.26 22.19 -5.72
N HIS A 312 -24.90 22.31 -6.89
CA HIS A 312 -25.60 23.53 -7.31
C HIS A 312 -26.92 23.20 -8.01
N LYS A 313 -27.90 22.73 -7.22
CA LYS A 313 -29.31 22.95 -7.53
C LYS A 313 -29.92 23.67 -6.32
N ASP A 314 -30.13 24.96 -6.54
CA ASP A 314 -31.23 25.79 -6.06
C ASP A 314 -31.53 25.76 -4.55
N ASP A 315 -31.01 26.77 -3.85
CA ASP A 315 -31.74 27.51 -2.80
C ASP A 315 -31.77 29.00 -3.19
#